data_AF-A0A8S9N5R5-F1
#
_entry.id   AF-A0A8S9N5R5-F1
#
_cell.length_a   1.000
_cell.length_b   1.000
_cell.length_c   1.000
_cell.angle_alpha   90.00
_cell.angle_beta   90.00
_cell.angle_gamma   90.00
#
_symmetry.space_group_name_H-M   'P 1'
#
loop_
_entity.id
_entity.type
_entity.pdbx_description
1 polymer ?
#
loop_
_entity_poly.entity_id
_entity_poly.type
_entity_poly.pdbx_seq_one_letter_code
_entity_poly.pdbx_strand_id
1 'polypeptide(L)'
;MEFCQPNKNNGSASSDPLNWNVAAEALKGSHVEDVTKMVEDYWKGTVRLSGETLTIGLVAAVASKGTKVELLEEARAGVKASSEWVMESINSGTDTYRITTGFGFSSNRRTNQGAALRKEVRKKCVNLFYR
;
A
#
# COMPACT_ATOMS: atom_id res chain seq x y z
N MET A 1 -1.13 4.85 37.18
CA MET A 1 -2.05 5.07 36.05
C MET A 1 -2.34 6.56 36.02
N GLU A 2 -1.50 7.31 35.34
CA GLU A 2 -1.75 8.74 35.09
C GLU A 2 -2.69 8.86 33.89
N PHE A 3 -3.84 9.48 34.12
CA PHE A 3 -4.73 9.91 33.05
C PHE A 3 -4.10 11.12 32.37
N CYS A 4 -3.94 11.07 31.05
CA CYS A 4 -3.50 12.22 30.25
C CYS A 4 -4.42 13.43 30.50
N GLN A 5 -3.82 14.55 30.86
CA GLN A 5 -4.52 15.83 30.95
C GLN A 5 -4.97 16.31 29.55
N PRO A 6 -6.11 17.00 29.44
CA PRO A 6 -6.58 17.54 28.16
C PRO A 6 -5.66 18.68 27.71
N ASN A 7 -4.99 18.48 26.58
CA ASN A 7 -4.12 19.47 25.98
C ASN A 7 -4.95 20.65 25.43
N LYS A 8 -4.70 21.85 25.96
CA LYS A 8 -5.21 23.13 25.44
C LYS A 8 -4.42 23.49 24.17
N ASN A 9 -4.81 22.93 23.03
CA ASN A 9 -4.39 23.46 21.75
C ASN A 9 -5.55 24.22 21.11
N ASN A 10 -5.35 25.54 20.98
CA ASN A 10 -6.07 26.40 20.04
C ASN A 10 -6.26 25.65 18.72
N GLY A 11 -7.50 25.26 18.42
CA GLY A 11 -7.85 24.73 17.11
C GLY A 11 -7.74 25.85 16.10
N SER A 12 -6.56 26.01 15.48
CA SER A 12 -6.46 26.79 14.26
C SER A 12 -7.28 26.06 13.20
N ALA A 13 -8.08 26.81 12.43
CA ALA A 13 -8.74 26.33 11.22
C ALA A 13 -7.76 25.88 10.11
N SER A 14 -6.47 25.70 10.43
CA SER A 14 -5.38 25.36 9.52
C SER A 14 -4.88 23.91 9.64
N SER A 15 -5.38 23.14 10.59
CA SER A 15 -5.03 21.72 10.72
C SER A 15 -6.02 20.90 9.88
N ASP A 16 -5.52 20.06 8.97
CA ASP A 16 -6.31 19.10 8.20
C ASP A 16 -6.02 17.65 8.65
N PRO A 17 -6.36 17.28 9.89
CA PRO A 17 -5.99 15.98 10.47
C PRO A 17 -6.68 14.79 9.81
N LEU A 18 -7.75 15.03 9.04
CA LEU A 18 -8.51 14.02 8.32
C LEU A 18 -8.26 14.04 6.80
N ASN A 19 -7.37 14.91 6.32
CA ASN A 19 -7.06 15.10 4.89
C ASN A 19 -8.28 15.47 4.01
N TRP A 20 -9.32 16.08 4.57
CA TRP A 20 -10.51 16.48 3.81
C TRP A 20 -10.21 17.66 2.90
N ASN A 21 -9.38 18.60 3.35
CA ASN A 21 -8.98 19.73 2.52
C ASN A 21 -8.10 19.22 1.37
N VAL A 22 -7.14 18.33 1.62
CA VAL A 22 -6.33 17.71 0.54
C VAL A 22 -7.21 17.07 -0.54
N ALA A 23 -8.23 16.31 -0.13
CA ALA A 23 -9.17 15.69 -1.08
C ALA A 23 -10.02 16.73 -1.82
N ALA A 24 -10.49 17.78 -1.13
CA ALA A 24 -11.27 18.85 -1.74
C ALA A 24 -10.42 19.70 -2.72
N GLU A 25 -9.16 19.99 -2.39
CA GLU A 25 -8.21 20.66 -3.29
C GLU A 25 -7.98 19.86 -4.57
N ALA A 26 -7.90 18.53 -4.48
CA ALA A 26 -7.71 17.66 -5.65
C ALA A 26 -8.89 17.67 -6.63
N LEU A 27 -10.07 18.14 -6.20
CA LEU A 27 -11.28 18.28 -7.05
C LEU A 27 -11.45 19.70 -7.60
N LYS A 28 -10.56 20.63 -7.26
CA LYS A 28 -10.60 21.99 -7.82
C LYS A 28 -10.06 22.01 -9.25
N GLY A 29 -10.62 22.91 -10.07
CA GLY A 29 -10.25 23.07 -11.47
C GLY A 29 -11.36 22.60 -12.41
N SER A 30 -11.05 22.52 -13.70
CA SER A 30 -11.99 22.04 -14.70
C SER A 30 -11.74 20.56 -15.02
N HIS A 31 -12.82 19.80 -15.26
CA HIS A 31 -12.71 18.40 -15.65
C HIS A 31 -11.87 18.20 -16.93
N VAL A 32 -11.88 19.18 -17.84
CA VAL A 32 -11.10 19.15 -19.08
C VAL A 32 -9.59 19.20 -18.78
N GLU A 33 -9.17 19.99 -17.79
CA GLU A 33 -7.77 20.02 -17.34
C GLU A 33 -7.34 18.67 -16.76
N ASP A 34 -8.19 18.03 -15.95
CA ASP A 34 -7.90 16.72 -15.35
C ASP A 34 -7.75 15.63 -16.41
N VAL A 35 -8.66 15.60 -17.40
CA VAL A 35 -8.58 14.65 -18.52
C VAL A 35 -7.34 14.92 -19.37
N THR A 36 -6.97 16.17 -19.58
CA THR A 36 -5.76 16.54 -20.33
C THR A 36 -4.52 16.00 -19.63
N LYS A 37 -4.37 16.23 -18.32
CA LYS A 37 -3.28 15.67 -17.50
C LYS A 37 -3.26 14.13 -17.53
N MET A 38 -4.43 13.50 -17.47
CA MET A 38 -4.54 12.03 -17.57
C MET A 38 -4.03 11.50 -18.91
N VAL A 39 -4.32 12.19 -20.02
CA VAL A 39 -3.83 11.83 -21.35
C VAL A 39 -2.32 12.05 -21.45
N GLU A 40 -1.79 13.13 -20.89
CA GLU A 40 -0.34 13.36 -20.82
C GLU A 40 0.37 12.21 -20.09
N ASP A 41 -0.17 11.78 -18.94
CA ASP A 41 0.32 10.63 -18.19
C ASP A 41 0.31 9.35 -19.03
N TYR A 42 -0.75 9.12 -19.80
CA TYR A 42 -0.86 7.96 -20.68
C TYR A 42 0.22 7.91 -21.77
N TRP A 43 0.66 9.07 -22.25
CA TRP A 43 1.68 9.17 -23.28
C TRP A 43 3.11 9.19 -22.73
N LYS A 44 3.31 9.22 -21.41
CA LYS A 44 4.65 9.11 -20.80
C LYS A 44 5.32 7.79 -21.19
N GLY A 45 6.58 7.88 -21.62
CA GLY A 45 7.35 6.73 -22.11
C GLY A 45 7.89 5.81 -21.01
N THR A 46 7.88 6.23 -19.75
CA THR A 46 8.32 5.41 -18.61
C THR A 46 7.53 5.80 -17.37
N VAL A 47 7.03 4.80 -16.65
CA VAL A 47 6.29 4.96 -15.40
C VAL A 47 7.23 4.72 -14.23
N ARG A 48 7.39 5.72 -13.36
CA ARG A 48 8.21 5.63 -12.14
C ARG A 48 7.33 5.44 -10.92
N LEU A 49 7.62 4.44 -10.10
CA LEU A 49 6.84 4.11 -8.91
C LEU A 49 7.65 4.30 -7.62
N SER A 50 7.12 5.11 -6.70
CA SER A 50 7.60 5.26 -5.31
C SER A 50 6.56 4.89 -4.25
N GLY A 51 5.28 4.75 -4.64
CA GLY A 51 4.18 4.35 -3.74
C GLY A 51 3.07 5.38 -3.57
N GLU A 52 3.27 6.63 -4.02
CA GLU A 52 2.35 7.74 -3.70
C GLU A 52 1.75 8.45 -4.92
N THR A 53 2.38 8.33 -6.11
CA THR A 53 2.10 9.19 -7.27
C THR A 53 1.48 8.46 -8.48
N LEU A 54 0.95 7.26 -8.29
CA LEU A 54 0.36 6.47 -9.37
C LEU A 54 -1.00 7.03 -9.81
N THR A 55 -1.14 7.37 -11.09
CA THR A 55 -2.39 7.88 -11.69
C THR A 55 -3.03 6.86 -12.64
N ILE A 56 -4.33 7.06 -12.97
CA ILE A 56 -5.08 6.19 -13.89
C ILE A 56 -4.46 6.18 -15.29
N GLY A 57 -3.96 7.33 -15.77
CA GLY A 57 -3.30 7.44 -17.08
C GLY A 57 -2.05 6.54 -17.17
N LEU A 58 -1.24 6.53 -16.12
CA LEU A 58 -0.06 5.65 -16.02
C LEU A 58 -0.44 4.17 -15.98
N VAL A 59 -1.49 3.80 -15.24
CA VAL A 59 -1.99 2.42 -15.19
C VAL A 59 -2.47 1.97 -16.57
N ALA A 60 -3.24 2.81 -17.26
CA ALA A 60 -3.72 2.54 -18.61
C ALA A 60 -2.54 2.37 -19.58
N ALA A 61 -1.50 3.20 -19.50
CA ALA A 61 -0.31 3.09 -20.34
C ALA A 61 0.41 1.75 -20.18
N VAL A 62 0.61 1.29 -18.93
CA VAL A 62 1.24 -0.01 -18.66
C VAL A 62 0.36 -1.15 -19.18
N ALA A 63 -0.94 -1.10 -18.94
CA ALA A 63 -1.87 -2.16 -19.31
C ALA A 63 -2.05 -2.32 -20.83
N SER A 64 -2.14 -1.22 -21.58
CA SER A 64 -2.44 -1.27 -23.03
C SER A 64 -1.21 -1.29 -23.92
N LYS A 65 -0.12 -0.62 -23.51
CA LYS A 65 1.08 -0.43 -24.36
C LYS A 65 2.31 -1.19 -23.86
N GLY A 66 2.28 -1.74 -22.64
CA GLY A 66 3.45 -2.36 -22.03
C GLY A 66 4.57 -1.36 -21.73
N THR A 67 4.21 -0.11 -21.39
CA THR A 67 5.18 0.94 -21.04
C THR A 67 6.16 0.48 -19.96
N LYS A 68 7.44 0.84 -20.11
CA LYS A 68 8.49 0.50 -19.14
C LYS A 68 8.16 1.03 -17.75
N VAL A 69 8.36 0.20 -16.73
CA VAL A 69 8.19 0.56 -15.32
C VAL A 69 9.56 0.60 -14.63
N GLU A 70 9.81 1.68 -13.88
CA GLU A 70 11.00 1.88 -13.05
C GLU A 70 10.58 2.04 -11.58
N LEU A 71 11.29 1.38 -10.67
CA LEU A 71 11.10 1.57 -9.24
C LEU A 71 12.07 2.66 -8.75
N LEU A 72 11.55 3.61 -7.99
CA LEU A 72 12.37 4.66 -7.39
C LEU A 72 13.10 4.11 -6.16
N GLU A 73 14.41 4.37 -6.09
CA GLU A 73 15.28 3.85 -5.03
C GLU A 73 14.96 4.41 -3.64
N GLU A 74 14.30 5.56 -3.55
CA GLU A 74 13.87 6.18 -2.29
C GLU A 74 12.96 5.27 -1.45
N ALA A 75 12.13 4.45 -2.10
CA ALA A 75 11.24 3.52 -1.39
C ALA A 75 11.98 2.30 -0.82
N ARG A 76 13.20 2.00 -1.28
CA ARG A 76 13.93 0.78 -0.89
C ARG A 76 14.18 0.69 0.60
N ALA A 77 14.54 1.81 1.24
CA ALA A 77 14.88 1.82 2.67
C ALA A 77 13.68 1.41 3.54
N GLY A 78 12.49 1.97 3.27
CA GLY A 78 11.26 1.62 4.00
C GLY A 78 10.80 0.18 3.73
N VAL A 79 10.91 -0.29 2.47
CA VAL A 79 10.60 -1.69 2.11
C VAL A 79 11.55 -2.65 2.84
N LYS A 80 12.84 -2.34 2.90
CA LYS A 80 13.84 -3.15 3.60
C LYS A 80 13.59 -3.17 5.10
N ALA A 81 13.35 -2.01 5.72
CA ALA A 81 13.10 -1.90 7.16
C ALA A 81 11.87 -2.71 7.60
N SER A 82 10.76 -2.63 6.85
CA SER A 82 9.57 -3.44 7.13
C SER A 82 9.80 -4.93 6.92
N SER A 83 10.58 -5.32 5.91
CA SER A 83 10.97 -6.72 5.69
C SER A 83 11.81 -7.27 6.84
N GLU A 84 12.81 -6.51 7.30
CA GLU A 84 13.67 -6.90 8.43
C GLU A 84 12.86 -7.03 9.72
N TRP A 85 11.98 -6.08 10.00
CA TRP A 85 11.07 -6.15 11.15
C TRP A 85 10.18 -7.40 11.14
N VAL A 86 9.63 -7.78 9.97
CA VAL A 86 8.84 -9.02 9.85
C VAL A 86 9.70 -10.25 10.14
N MET A 87 10.94 -10.31 9.64
CA MET A 87 11.82 -11.45 9.88
C MET A 87 12.23 -11.56 11.35
N GLU A 88 12.51 -10.43 12.00
CA GLU A 88 12.79 -10.36 13.44
C GLU A 88 11.58 -10.81 14.27
N SER A 89 10.38 -10.34 13.93
CA SER A 89 9.11 -10.75 14.56
C SER A 89 8.88 -12.27 14.50
N ILE A 90 9.17 -12.90 13.36
CA ILE A 90 9.08 -14.36 13.21
C ILE A 90 10.10 -15.06 14.14
N ASN A 91 11.34 -14.57 14.16
CA ASN A 91 12.42 -15.17 14.95
C ASN A 91 12.21 -15.01 16.46
N SER A 92 11.56 -13.92 16.90
CA SER A 92 11.19 -13.70 18.30
C SER A 92 9.99 -14.52 18.76
N GLY A 93 9.36 -15.29 17.86
CA GLY A 93 8.19 -16.12 18.15
C GLY A 93 6.89 -15.31 18.25
N THR A 94 6.85 -14.10 17.68
CA THR A 94 5.65 -13.26 17.72
C THR A 94 4.54 -13.84 16.83
N ASP A 95 3.36 -14.03 17.41
CA ASP A 95 2.16 -14.42 16.69
C ASP A 95 1.70 -13.27 15.77
N THR A 96 1.99 -13.39 14.47
CA THR A 96 1.61 -12.42 13.44
C THR A 96 0.62 -13.05 12.47
N TYR A 97 -0.55 -12.42 12.32
CA TYR A 97 -1.63 -12.92 11.49
C TYR A 97 -1.17 -13.21 10.06
N ARG A 98 -1.53 -14.38 9.52
CA ARG A 98 -1.16 -14.86 8.16
C ARG A 98 0.33 -15.10 7.93
N ILE A 99 1.18 -14.89 8.93
CA ILE A 99 2.61 -15.17 8.86
C ILE A 99 2.93 -16.42 9.69
N THR A 100 2.64 -16.34 11.00
CA THR A 100 2.81 -17.45 11.95
C THR A 100 1.47 -18.04 12.39
N THR A 101 0.35 -17.49 11.91
CA THR A 101 -1.00 -18.05 12.12
C THR A 101 -1.75 -18.36 10.82
N GLY A 102 -2.82 -19.14 10.92
CA GLY A 102 -3.70 -19.50 9.80
C GLY A 102 -4.56 -18.34 9.25
N PHE A 103 -5.44 -18.65 8.30
CA PHE A 103 -6.21 -17.65 7.54
C PHE A 103 -7.70 -17.73 7.87
N GLY A 104 -8.35 -16.58 8.02
CA GLY A 104 -9.80 -16.48 8.21
C GLY A 104 -10.26 -17.30 9.43
N PHE A 105 -11.22 -18.19 9.24
CA PHE A 105 -11.73 -19.09 10.29
C PHE A 105 -10.63 -19.94 10.96
N SER A 106 -9.55 -20.25 10.24
CA SER A 106 -8.43 -21.05 10.76
C SER A 106 -7.32 -20.21 11.41
N SER A 107 -7.56 -18.93 11.70
CA SER A 107 -6.60 -18.01 12.32
C SER A 107 -6.14 -18.44 13.71
N ASN A 108 -6.87 -19.34 14.35
CA ASN A 108 -6.49 -19.94 15.62
C ASN A 108 -5.32 -20.95 15.51
N ARG A 109 -4.97 -21.42 14.31
CA ARG A 109 -3.86 -22.36 14.10
C ARG A 109 -2.54 -21.61 14.02
N ARG A 110 -1.48 -22.15 14.64
CA ARG A 110 -0.11 -21.59 14.61
C ARG A 110 0.83 -22.46 13.77
N THR A 111 1.87 -21.85 13.24
CA THR A 111 2.96 -22.54 12.55
C THR A 111 4.27 -21.76 12.64
N ASN A 112 5.38 -22.50 12.76
CA ASN A 112 6.73 -21.97 12.56
C ASN A 112 7.24 -22.20 11.13
N GLN A 113 6.42 -22.79 10.25
CA GLN A 113 6.74 -23.08 8.86
C GLN A 113 6.11 -22.05 7.90
N GLY A 114 6.39 -20.76 8.13
CA GLY A 114 5.79 -19.66 7.37
C GLY A 114 5.97 -19.77 5.84
N ALA A 115 7.11 -20.30 5.39
CA ALA A 115 7.35 -20.55 3.96
C ALA A 115 6.40 -21.62 3.36
N ALA A 116 6.14 -22.70 4.10
CA ALA A 116 5.21 -23.74 3.69
C ALA A 116 3.77 -23.19 3.66
N LEU A 117 3.39 -22.40 4.68
CA LEU A 117 2.09 -21.73 4.74
C LEU A 117 1.87 -20.81 3.52
N ARG A 118 2.85 -19.95 3.17
CA ARG A 118 2.76 -19.08 1.98
C ARG A 118 2.61 -19.87 0.69
N LYS A 119 3.34 -20.99 0.54
CA LYS A 119 3.23 -21.88 -0.62
C LYS A 119 1.83 -22.50 -0.74
N GLU A 120 1.25 -22.92 0.38
CA GLU A 120 -0.10 -23.50 0.40
C GLU A 120 -1.18 -22.47 0.06
N VAL A 121 -1.07 -21.25 0.59
CA VAL A 121 -1.99 -20.14 0.29
C VAL A 121 -1.99 -19.83 -1.19
N ARG A 122 -0.80 -19.68 -1.80
CA ARG A 122 -0.68 -19.47 -3.25
C ARG A 122 -1.36 -20.59 -4.04
N LYS A 123 -1.13 -21.85 -3.68
CA LYS A 123 -1.75 -23.01 -4.35
C LYS A 123 -3.28 -22.94 -4.27
N LYS A 124 -3.84 -22.67 -3.08
CA LYS A 124 -5.29 -22.60 -2.87
C LYS A 124 -5.92 -21.43 -3.63
N CYS A 125 -5.31 -20.23 -3.58
CA CYS A 125 -5.82 -19.06 -4.30
C CYS A 125 -5.83 -19.29 -5.80
N VAL A 126 -4.72 -19.78 -6.39
CA VAL A 126 -4.67 -20.09 -7.82
C VAL A 126 -5.76 -21.09 -8.20
N ASN A 127 -5.93 -22.19 -7.46
CA ASN A 127 -6.95 -23.18 -7.76
C ASN A 127 -8.40 -22.66 -7.65
N LEU A 128 -8.65 -21.55 -6.94
CA LEU A 128 -9.96 -20.91 -6.88
C LEU A 128 -10.26 -20.06 -8.12
N PHE A 129 -9.23 -19.51 -8.78
CA PHE A 129 -9.40 -18.68 -9.99
C PHE A 129 -9.46 -19.47 -11.30
N TYR A 130 -8.96 -20.71 -11.30
CA TYR A 130 -8.94 -21.60 -12.47
C TYR A 130 -9.94 -22.76 -12.37
N ARG A 131 -11.00 -22.59 -11.58
CA ARG A 131 -12.20 -23.44 -11.59
C ARG A 131 -13.33 -22.67 -12.24
#